data_AF-A0A370I8B8-F1
#
_entry.id   AF-A0A370I8B8-F1
#
_cell.length_a   1.000
_cell.length_b   1.000
_cell.length_c   1.000
_cell.angle_alpha   90.00
_cell.angle_beta   90.00
_cell.angle_gamma   90.00
#
_symmetry.space_group_name_H-M   'P 1'
#
loop_
_entity.id
_entity.type
_entity.pdbx_description
1 polymer ?
#
loop_
_entity_poly.entity_id
_entity_poly.type
_entity_poly.pdbx_seq_one_letter_code
_entity_poly.pdbx_strand_id
1 'polypeptide(L)'
;MFRLDGEVGVSYGQIYVQSVPGSPGPRMHEAFAGQSSGLCGAAVPGALFLRTGLHTGAVGFTVEVHGQAPSLDPVWEDVAEVSFYPASDQSFLMQWAGEAYWELDLEEGVDYRVRYCARGMDRAREQDVGLDDEPVVDRYLLQFWPAPPEPDRIVRQSSQVGAYAHEYAREQPDFEFRVRAVMAQRRAHLTRAAAESPAGMADVAVIARDADPRTVREQVISLSSYPSALPWDWVAAFDTEHTDDDRVGYLQAFLEEIGERAFGLGTVLAALDSERDYCLAFVTPAQFEQLSQLLTGHRPGVESVRLGLWTPRMHPEQSAALRAWATANVSKFTVARGVSAARIESRDTREEAEPESLA
;
A
#
# COMPACT_ATOMS: atom_id res chain seq x y z
N MET A 1 29.34 -14.63 3.81
CA MET A 1 28.18 -15.49 3.49
C MET A 1 27.52 -15.82 4.81
N PHE A 2 26.34 -15.26 5.04
CA PHE A 2 25.53 -15.54 6.21
C PHE A 2 24.68 -16.80 5.99
N ARG A 3 24.47 -17.60 7.04
CA ARG A 3 23.60 -18.78 7.01
C ARG A 3 22.87 -18.97 8.34
N LEU A 4 21.55 -19.17 8.25
CA LEU A 4 20.70 -19.68 9.31
C LEU A 4 20.16 -21.06 8.89
N ASP A 5 20.15 -22.04 9.80
CA ASP A 5 19.71 -23.40 9.52
C ASP A 5 19.06 -23.99 10.77
N GLY A 6 17.84 -24.51 10.65
CA GLY A 6 17.13 -25.10 11.78
C GLY A 6 15.67 -25.42 11.49
N GLU A 7 14.91 -25.60 12.56
CA GLU A 7 13.45 -25.77 12.50
C GLU A 7 12.76 -24.46 12.84
N VAL A 8 11.72 -24.14 12.08
CA VAL A 8 10.91 -22.93 12.27
C VAL A 8 9.46 -23.36 12.50
N GLY A 9 8.87 -22.87 13.59
CA GLY A 9 7.45 -23.03 13.87
C GLY A 9 6.61 -22.27 12.86
N VAL A 10 5.61 -22.95 12.31
CA VAL A 10 4.63 -22.39 11.39
C VAL A 10 3.24 -22.49 12.00
N SER A 11 2.44 -21.47 11.74
CA SER A 11 1.01 -21.44 12.03
C SER A 11 0.29 -20.76 10.88
N TYR A 12 -0.74 -21.40 10.35
CA TYR A 12 -1.47 -20.97 9.14
C TYR A 12 -0.62 -20.99 7.86
N GLY A 13 0.38 -21.87 7.79
CA GLY A 13 1.16 -22.11 6.57
C GLY A 13 1.98 -20.91 6.10
N GLN A 14 2.49 -20.11 7.04
CA GLN A 14 3.11 -18.81 6.75
C GLN A 14 4.33 -18.53 7.63
N ILE A 15 5.35 -17.92 7.01
CA ILE A 15 6.57 -17.38 7.61
C ILE A 15 6.82 -16.01 6.96
N TYR A 16 7.48 -15.08 7.65
CA TYR A 16 7.71 -13.73 7.13
C TYR A 16 9.19 -13.36 7.11
N VAL A 17 9.55 -12.46 6.19
CA VAL A 17 10.71 -11.59 6.37
C VAL A 17 10.19 -10.18 6.55
N GLN A 18 10.71 -9.43 7.53
CA GLN A 18 10.34 -8.04 7.75
C GLN A 18 11.57 -7.20 8.02
N SER A 19 11.61 -6.01 7.41
CA SER A 19 12.66 -5.00 7.59
C SER A 19 12.13 -3.68 8.14
N VAL A 20 10.88 -3.65 8.59
CA VAL A 20 10.26 -2.50 9.25
C VAL A 20 9.96 -2.87 10.69
N PRO A 21 10.71 -2.34 11.67
CA PRO A 21 10.49 -2.65 13.08
C PRO A 21 9.05 -2.32 13.53
N GLY A 22 8.40 -3.26 14.23
CA GLY A 22 7.06 -3.07 14.78
C GLY A 22 5.91 -3.07 13.75
N SER A 23 6.20 -3.40 12.48
CA SER A 23 5.16 -3.61 11.47
C SER A 23 4.30 -4.83 11.82
N PRO A 24 2.97 -4.79 11.62
CA PRO A 24 2.10 -5.96 11.83
C PRO A 24 2.33 -7.08 10.80
N GLY A 25 3.23 -6.88 9.83
CA GLY A 25 3.47 -7.80 8.71
C GLY A 25 2.47 -7.63 7.57
N PRO A 26 2.79 -8.17 6.38
CA PRO A 26 1.91 -8.05 5.23
C PRO A 26 0.72 -8.99 5.36
N ARG A 27 -0.50 -8.52 5.00
CA ARG A 27 -1.61 -9.47 4.81
C ARG A 27 -1.37 -10.28 3.54
N MET A 28 -1.89 -11.50 3.51
CA MET A 28 -1.63 -12.46 2.43
C MET A 28 -1.95 -11.87 1.05
N HIS A 29 -3.15 -11.32 0.83
CA HIS A 29 -3.52 -10.76 -0.47
C HIS A 29 -2.62 -9.60 -0.92
N GLU A 30 -2.20 -8.74 0.02
CA GLU A 30 -1.32 -7.59 -0.29
C GLU A 30 0.09 -8.05 -0.69
N ALA A 31 0.60 -9.11 -0.05
CA ALA A 31 1.93 -9.65 -0.32
C ALA A 31 2.07 -10.24 -1.72
N PHE A 32 0.97 -10.77 -2.27
CA PHE A 32 0.93 -11.43 -3.57
C PHE A 32 0.30 -10.56 -4.67
N ALA A 33 -0.14 -9.34 -4.35
CA ALA A 33 -0.77 -8.44 -5.31
C ALA A 33 0.15 -8.19 -6.51
N GLY A 34 -0.36 -8.46 -7.72
CA GLY A 34 0.36 -8.24 -8.98
C GLY A 34 1.44 -9.29 -9.30
N GLN A 35 1.67 -10.29 -8.44
CA GLN A 35 2.64 -11.35 -8.70
C GLN A 35 2.04 -12.53 -9.47
N SER A 36 2.88 -13.20 -10.25
CA SER A 36 2.57 -14.51 -10.83
C SER A 36 2.90 -15.66 -9.87
N SER A 37 3.89 -15.46 -9.01
CA SER A 37 4.39 -16.38 -8.01
C SER A 37 3.57 -16.27 -6.72
N GLY A 38 3.07 -17.41 -6.24
CA GLY A 38 2.35 -17.50 -4.98
C GLY A 38 3.14 -18.14 -3.84
N LEU A 39 4.40 -18.51 -4.04
CA LEU A 39 5.21 -19.14 -2.97
C LEU A 39 5.85 -18.11 -2.05
N CYS A 40 6.33 -17.01 -2.63
CA CYS A 40 7.01 -15.92 -1.95
C CYS A 40 6.38 -14.61 -2.42
N GLY A 41 5.66 -13.91 -1.54
CA GLY A 41 4.98 -12.65 -1.80
C GLY A 41 5.88 -11.48 -1.39
N ALA A 42 6.22 -10.60 -2.32
CA ALA A 42 7.13 -9.48 -2.14
C ALA A 42 6.53 -8.12 -2.56
N ALA A 43 5.23 -8.06 -2.83
CA ALA A 43 4.56 -6.82 -3.24
C ALA A 43 4.45 -5.78 -2.10
N VAL A 44 4.75 -6.17 -0.86
CA VAL A 44 4.83 -5.26 0.29
C VAL A 44 6.26 -4.80 0.49
N PRO A 45 6.56 -3.49 0.37
CA PRO A 45 7.90 -2.97 0.59
C PRO A 45 8.46 -3.37 1.95
N GLY A 46 9.69 -3.87 1.95
CA GLY A 46 10.38 -4.30 3.16
C GLY A 46 9.80 -5.56 3.83
N ALA A 47 8.88 -6.29 3.19
CA ALA A 47 8.35 -7.54 3.72
C ALA A 47 8.26 -8.67 2.68
N LEU A 48 8.48 -9.90 3.13
CA LEU A 48 8.17 -11.12 2.37
C LEU A 48 7.13 -11.95 3.11
N PHE A 49 6.18 -12.52 2.37
CA PHE A 49 5.25 -13.55 2.84
C PHE A 49 5.66 -14.88 2.23
N LEU A 50 6.03 -15.85 3.05
CA LEU A 50 6.52 -17.16 2.61
C LEU A 50 5.47 -18.21 2.94
N ARG A 51 4.99 -18.92 1.92
CA ARG A 51 4.02 -20.00 2.12
C ARG A 51 4.72 -21.33 2.38
N THR A 52 4.11 -22.13 3.26
CA THR A 52 4.51 -23.52 3.52
C THR A 52 3.39 -24.49 3.12
N GLY A 53 3.72 -25.77 2.98
CA GLY A 53 2.80 -26.87 2.76
C GLY A 53 2.14 -27.30 4.07
N LEU A 54 2.95 -27.45 5.14
CA LEU A 54 2.42 -27.67 6.49
C LEU A 54 1.65 -26.43 6.96
N HIS A 55 0.46 -26.64 7.53
CA HIS A 55 -0.35 -25.54 8.08
C HIS A 55 0.14 -25.14 9.48
N THR A 56 0.36 -26.11 10.37
CA THR A 56 0.83 -25.85 11.74
C THR A 56 1.85 -26.89 12.19
N GLY A 57 2.95 -26.48 12.83
CA GLY A 57 3.99 -27.39 13.35
C GLY A 57 5.40 -26.86 13.08
N ALA A 58 6.40 -27.74 13.01
CA ALA A 58 7.79 -27.36 12.70
C ALA A 58 8.15 -27.74 11.25
N VAL A 59 8.81 -26.82 10.54
CA VAL A 59 9.35 -27.04 9.19
C VAL A 59 10.86 -26.88 9.18
N GLY A 60 11.55 -27.61 8.30
CA GLY A 60 12.99 -27.42 8.11
C GLY A 60 13.24 -26.17 7.29
N PHE A 61 14.05 -25.23 7.78
CA PHE A 61 14.24 -23.93 7.15
C PHE A 61 15.71 -23.51 7.13
N THR A 62 16.18 -23.12 5.96
CA THR A 62 17.52 -22.54 5.75
C THR A 62 17.39 -21.15 5.14
N VAL A 63 18.12 -20.17 5.69
CA VAL A 63 18.33 -18.85 5.05
C VAL A 63 19.79 -18.69 4.69
N GLU A 64 20.08 -18.17 3.49
CA GLU A 64 21.44 -17.88 3.04
C GLU A 64 21.52 -16.49 2.40
N VAL A 65 22.54 -15.71 2.76
CA VAL A 65 22.88 -14.45 2.07
C VAL A 65 24.22 -14.61 1.35
N HIS A 66 24.16 -14.44 0.03
CA HIS A 66 25.27 -14.63 -0.90
C HIS A 66 25.68 -13.31 -1.54
N GLY A 67 26.95 -13.21 -1.96
CA GLY A 67 27.42 -12.07 -2.76
C GLY A 67 27.05 -12.15 -4.24
N GLN A 68 26.56 -13.30 -4.72
CA GLN A 68 26.15 -13.54 -6.10
C GLN A 68 25.10 -14.65 -6.17
N ALA A 69 24.44 -14.81 -7.33
CA ALA A 69 23.43 -15.83 -7.53
C ALA A 69 23.96 -17.25 -7.24
N PRO A 70 23.41 -17.98 -6.25
CA PRO A 70 23.81 -19.36 -5.97
C PRO A 70 23.26 -20.34 -7.02
N SER A 71 23.92 -21.48 -7.19
CA SER A 71 23.44 -22.56 -8.04
C SER A 71 22.16 -23.19 -7.48
N LEU A 72 21.18 -23.48 -8.34
CA LEU A 72 19.95 -24.15 -7.96
C LEU A 72 20.11 -25.67 -7.99
N ASP A 73 19.95 -26.31 -6.83
CA ASP A 73 19.93 -27.78 -6.71
C ASP A 73 18.62 -28.36 -7.31
N PRO A 74 18.68 -29.43 -8.14
CA PRO A 74 17.50 -30.09 -8.68
C PRO A 74 16.59 -30.76 -7.63
N VAL A 75 17.03 -30.94 -6.38
CA VAL A 75 16.23 -31.58 -5.31
C VAL A 75 14.98 -30.79 -4.91
N TRP A 76 14.95 -29.49 -5.16
CA TRP A 76 13.83 -28.61 -4.81
C TRP A 76 12.65 -28.81 -5.75
N GLU A 77 11.45 -29.03 -5.23
CA GLU A 77 10.26 -29.37 -6.02
C GLU A 77 9.61 -28.11 -6.62
N ASP A 78 9.50 -27.06 -5.81
CA ASP A 78 8.94 -25.77 -6.20
C ASP A 78 9.93 -24.66 -5.91
N VAL A 79 10.09 -23.75 -6.87
CA VAL A 79 11.08 -22.68 -6.81
C VAL A 79 10.49 -21.42 -7.43
N ALA A 80 10.47 -20.35 -6.64
CA ALA A 80 10.11 -19.03 -7.09
C ALA A 80 11.24 -18.05 -6.82
N GLU A 81 11.32 -17.01 -7.64
CA GLU A 81 12.18 -15.88 -7.37
C GLU A 81 11.43 -14.57 -7.44
N VAL A 82 11.78 -13.65 -6.54
CA VAL A 82 11.19 -12.31 -6.40
C VAL A 82 12.29 -11.30 -6.11
N SER A 83 11.95 -10.01 -6.16
CA SER A 83 12.86 -8.94 -5.75
C SER A 83 12.49 -8.45 -4.35
N PHE A 84 13.48 -8.11 -3.53
CA PHE A 84 13.31 -7.62 -2.17
C PHE A 84 14.24 -6.44 -1.92
N TYR A 85 13.67 -5.39 -1.31
CA TYR A 85 14.41 -4.21 -0.90
C TYR A 85 14.20 -4.00 0.61
N PRO A 86 15.25 -4.13 1.45
CA PRO A 86 15.16 -3.84 2.87
C PRO A 86 14.79 -2.36 3.10
N ALA A 87 13.82 -2.12 3.97
CA ALA A 87 13.34 -0.78 4.31
C ALA A 87 14.07 -0.15 5.51
N SER A 88 14.97 -0.90 6.16
CA SER A 88 15.89 -0.44 7.20
C SER A 88 17.13 -1.32 7.22
N ASP A 89 18.09 -0.94 8.07
CA ASP A 89 19.31 -1.70 8.37
C ASP A 89 19.08 -2.97 9.19
N GLN A 90 17.84 -3.24 9.60
CA GLN A 90 17.48 -4.45 10.33
C GLN A 90 16.45 -5.27 9.55
N SER A 91 16.79 -6.51 9.24
CA SER A 91 15.90 -7.48 8.59
C SER A 91 15.79 -8.74 9.42
N PHE A 92 14.58 -9.29 9.56
CA PHE A 92 14.33 -10.47 10.39
C PHE A 92 13.52 -11.52 9.64
N LEU A 93 13.92 -12.79 9.76
CA LEU A 93 13.01 -13.92 9.57
C LEU A 93 12.12 -14.01 10.80
N MET A 94 10.80 -14.12 10.62
CA MET A 94 9.83 -14.08 11.71
C MET A 94 8.78 -15.17 11.58
N GLN A 95 8.46 -15.79 12.71
CA GLN A 95 7.29 -16.65 12.86
C GLN A 95 6.00 -15.83 12.94
N TRP A 96 4.86 -16.52 12.85
CA TRP A 96 3.57 -15.91 13.08
C TRP A 96 3.49 -15.21 14.44
N ALA A 97 2.79 -14.07 14.48
CA ALA A 97 2.66 -13.20 15.65
C ALA A 97 4.00 -12.75 16.30
N GLY A 98 5.14 -12.94 15.63
CA GLY A 98 6.46 -12.59 16.18
C GLY A 98 6.91 -13.49 17.34
N GLU A 99 6.41 -14.72 17.42
CA GLU A 99 6.75 -15.68 18.49
C GLU A 99 8.25 -15.98 18.57
N ALA A 100 8.92 -16.04 17.42
CA ALA A 100 10.37 -16.07 17.31
C ALA A 100 10.85 -15.29 16.09
N TYR A 101 12.07 -14.76 16.18
CA TYR A 101 12.70 -14.02 15.09
C TYR A 101 14.21 -14.22 15.07
N TRP A 102 14.79 -14.11 13.88
CA TRP A 102 16.23 -14.21 13.65
C TRP A 102 16.66 -13.07 12.71
N GLU A 103 17.69 -12.33 13.13
CA GLU A 103 18.26 -11.25 12.34
C GLU A 103 18.99 -11.81 11.10
N LEU A 104 18.81 -11.15 9.97
CA LEU A 104 19.39 -11.47 8.68
C LEU A 104 20.43 -10.41 8.32
N ASP A 105 21.54 -10.84 7.74
CA ASP A 105 22.63 -9.98 7.27
C ASP A 105 22.29 -9.34 5.91
N LEU A 106 21.27 -8.49 5.88
CA LEU A 106 20.82 -7.74 4.69
C LEU A 106 21.08 -6.25 4.89
N GLU A 107 21.61 -5.60 3.87
CA GLU A 107 21.99 -4.19 3.90
C GLU A 107 20.87 -3.29 3.37
N GLU A 108 20.57 -2.20 4.10
CA GLU A 108 19.67 -1.15 3.60
C GLU A 108 20.26 -0.52 2.33
N GLY A 109 19.40 -0.19 1.35
CA GLY A 109 19.84 0.45 0.11
C GLY A 109 20.35 -0.51 -0.96
N VAL A 110 20.35 -1.82 -0.69
CA VAL A 110 20.71 -2.86 -1.65
C VAL A 110 19.47 -3.57 -2.18
N ASP A 111 19.34 -3.65 -3.50
CA ASP A 111 18.36 -4.52 -4.15
C ASP A 111 18.82 -5.98 -4.10
N TYR A 112 17.98 -6.85 -3.56
CA TYR A 112 18.23 -8.29 -3.52
C TYR A 112 17.29 -9.03 -4.46
N ARG A 113 17.84 -10.00 -5.21
CA ARG A 113 17.04 -11.09 -5.73
C ARG A 113 16.93 -12.16 -4.66
N VAL A 114 15.72 -12.68 -4.51
CA VAL A 114 15.36 -13.70 -3.53
C VAL A 114 14.94 -14.95 -4.28
N ARG A 115 15.48 -16.10 -3.88
CA ARG A 115 14.98 -17.42 -4.30
C ARG A 115 14.38 -18.14 -3.11
N TYR A 116 13.14 -18.56 -3.26
CA TYR A 116 12.45 -19.39 -2.29
C TYR A 116 12.19 -20.76 -2.90
N CYS A 117 12.80 -21.78 -2.29
CA CYS A 117 12.70 -23.16 -2.70
C CYS A 117 11.92 -23.95 -1.65
N ALA A 118 11.06 -24.85 -2.10
CA ALA A 118 10.26 -25.72 -1.25
C ALA A 118 10.35 -27.18 -1.72
N ARG A 119 10.26 -28.10 -0.76
CA ARG A 119 10.19 -29.54 -1.00
C ARG A 119 9.29 -30.18 0.04
N GLY A 120 8.48 -31.15 -0.37
CA GLY A 120 7.58 -31.90 0.50
C GLY A 120 6.24 -31.24 0.76
N MET A 121 5.89 -30.16 0.02
CA MET A 121 4.70 -29.36 0.31
C MET A 121 3.39 -30.16 0.25
N ASP A 122 3.24 -31.06 -0.73
CA ASP A 122 2.02 -31.87 -0.86
C ASP A 122 1.85 -32.83 0.33
N ARG A 123 2.93 -33.53 0.74
CA ARG A 123 2.89 -34.43 1.90
C ARG A 123 2.61 -33.68 3.19
N ALA A 124 3.22 -32.51 3.37
CA ALA A 124 2.99 -31.69 4.55
C ALA A 124 1.57 -31.12 4.59
N ARG A 125 0.99 -30.80 3.43
CA ARG A 125 -0.41 -30.37 3.32
C ARG A 125 -1.41 -31.47 3.67
N GLU A 126 -1.10 -32.71 3.31
CA GLU A 126 -1.90 -33.89 3.68
C GLU A 126 -1.85 -34.15 5.20
N GLN A 127 -0.70 -33.91 5.83
CA GLN A 127 -0.56 -34.02 7.29
C GLN A 127 -1.25 -32.87 8.03
N ASP A 128 -1.23 -31.65 7.46
CA ASP A 128 -1.87 -30.42 7.95
C ASP A 128 -1.25 -29.89 9.26
N VAL A 129 -1.21 -30.72 10.31
CA VAL A 129 -0.64 -30.40 11.62
C VAL A 129 0.48 -31.39 11.97
N GLY A 130 1.68 -30.88 12.23
CA GLY A 130 2.82 -31.65 12.74
C GLY A 130 2.88 -31.61 14.27
N LEU A 131 3.06 -32.77 14.90
CA LEU A 131 3.28 -32.89 16.34
C LEU A 131 4.79 -32.82 16.68
N ASP A 132 5.13 -32.42 17.91
CA ASP A 132 6.53 -32.18 18.33
C ASP A 132 7.45 -33.42 18.20
N ASP A 133 6.91 -34.63 18.19
CA ASP A 133 7.64 -35.89 18.05
C ASP A 133 7.63 -36.47 16.63
N GLU A 134 6.95 -35.82 15.69
CA GLU A 134 6.86 -36.24 14.29
C GLU A 134 8.03 -35.69 13.47
N PRO A 135 8.51 -36.44 12.47
CA PRO A 135 9.59 -35.98 11.62
C PRO A 135 9.14 -34.81 10.73
N VAL A 136 10.02 -33.83 10.54
CA VAL A 136 9.84 -32.74 9.58
C VAL A 136 9.58 -33.27 8.16
N VAL A 137 8.43 -32.88 7.58
CA VAL A 137 7.95 -33.39 6.29
C VAL A 137 8.29 -32.47 5.12
N ASP A 138 8.17 -31.16 5.29
CA ASP A 138 8.56 -30.18 4.29
C ASP A 138 9.81 -29.38 4.71
N ARG A 139 10.55 -28.94 3.70
CA ARG A 139 11.79 -28.19 3.86
C ARG A 139 11.80 -26.99 2.92
N TYR A 140 12.45 -25.92 3.38
CA TYR A 140 12.51 -24.64 2.71
C TYR A 140 13.92 -24.08 2.69
N LEU A 141 14.25 -23.42 1.59
CA LEU A 141 15.50 -22.68 1.43
C LEU A 141 15.20 -21.29 0.88
N LEU A 142 15.63 -20.27 1.61
CA LEU A 142 15.50 -18.86 1.26
C LEU A 142 16.90 -18.28 0.99
N GLN A 143 17.16 -17.86 -0.24
CA GLN A 143 18.47 -17.34 -0.65
C GLN A 143 18.34 -15.89 -1.10
N PHE A 144 19.26 -15.04 -0.65
CA PHE A 144 19.38 -13.64 -1.07
C PHE A 144 20.71 -13.42 -1.78
N TRP A 145 20.71 -12.60 -2.83
CA TRP A 145 21.94 -12.05 -3.41
C TRP A 145 21.68 -10.68 -4.04
N PRO A 146 22.67 -9.75 -4.04
CA PRO A 146 22.52 -8.46 -4.70
C PRO A 146 22.25 -8.62 -6.20
N ALA A 147 21.19 -7.98 -6.69
CA ALA A 147 20.84 -7.95 -8.10
C ALA A 147 19.78 -6.86 -8.36
N PRO A 148 19.74 -6.27 -9.57
CA PRO A 148 18.69 -5.33 -9.94
C PRO A 148 17.28 -5.93 -9.76
N PRO A 149 16.25 -5.10 -9.46
CA PRO A 149 14.90 -5.58 -9.33
C PRO A 149 14.38 -6.10 -10.68
N GLU A 150 13.88 -7.33 -10.66
CA GLU A 150 13.21 -7.99 -11.79
C GLU A 150 11.81 -8.46 -11.37
N PRO A 151 10.87 -8.63 -12.31
CA PRO A 151 9.58 -9.27 -12.04
C PRO A 151 9.74 -10.61 -11.33
N ASP A 152 8.72 -11.02 -10.59
CA ASP A 152 8.70 -12.35 -10.01
C ASP A 152 8.66 -13.41 -11.11
N ARG A 153 9.24 -14.58 -10.83
CA ARG A 153 9.21 -15.71 -11.77
C ARG A 153 9.07 -17.04 -11.04
N ILE A 154 8.30 -17.93 -11.66
CA ILE A 154 8.20 -19.34 -11.27
C ILE A 154 9.32 -20.07 -12.00
N VAL A 155 10.33 -20.55 -11.27
CA VAL A 155 11.47 -21.28 -11.83
C VAL A 155 11.17 -22.76 -11.97
N ARG A 156 10.43 -23.33 -11.00
CA ARG A 156 9.98 -24.72 -11.00
C ARG A 156 8.67 -24.84 -10.24
N GLN A 157 7.76 -25.67 -10.73
CA GLN A 157 6.51 -26.03 -10.07
C GLN A 157 6.26 -27.51 -10.28
N SER A 158 6.26 -28.29 -9.20
CA SER A 158 6.02 -29.72 -9.22
C SER A 158 4.89 -30.16 -8.29
N SER A 159 4.62 -29.40 -7.21
CA SER A 159 3.59 -29.75 -6.23
C SER A 159 2.21 -29.17 -6.59
N GLN A 160 1.16 -29.83 -6.11
CA GLN A 160 -0.22 -29.32 -6.20
C GLN A 160 -0.40 -28.07 -5.34
N VAL A 161 0.22 -28.05 -4.15
CA VAL A 161 0.21 -26.88 -3.26
C VAL A 161 0.84 -25.66 -3.94
N GLY A 162 1.98 -25.85 -4.61
CA GLY A 162 2.64 -24.79 -5.39
C GLY A 162 1.75 -24.31 -6.53
N ALA A 163 1.15 -25.22 -7.30
CA ALA A 163 0.22 -24.87 -8.38
C ALA A 163 -0.97 -24.02 -7.87
N TYR A 164 -1.62 -24.46 -6.80
CA TYR A 164 -2.71 -23.73 -6.14
C TYR A 164 -2.25 -22.36 -5.65
N ALA A 165 -1.02 -22.27 -5.11
CA ALA A 165 -0.48 -21.00 -4.66
C ALA A 165 -0.29 -19.99 -5.79
N HIS A 166 0.26 -20.43 -6.91
CA HIS A 166 0.44 -19.60 -8.10
C HIS A 166 -0.90 -19.16 -8.71
N GLU A 167 -1.91 -20.02 -8.70
CA GLU A 167 -3.26 -19.65 -9.11
C GLU A 167 -3.84 -18.57 -8.20
N TYR A 168 -3.78 -18.76 -6.87
CA TYR A 168 -4.19 -17.74 -5.91
C TYR A 168 -3.50 -16.40 -6.15
N ALA A 169 -2.19 -16.37 -6.39
CA ALA A 169 -1.45 -15.12 -6.64
C ALA A 169 -1.95 -14.39 -7.89
N ARG A 170 -2.18 -15.13 -8.99
CA ARG A 170 -2.72 -14.56 -10.24
C ARG A 170 -4.15 -14.03 -10.11
N GLU A 171 -4.91 -14.58 -9.16
CA GLU A 171 -6.26 -14.11 -8.82
C GLU A 171 -6.24 -12.90 -7.86
N GLN A 172 -5.10 -12.58 -7.24
CA GLN A 172 -5.03 -11.42 -6.35
C GLN A 172 -5.21 -10.13 -7.16
N PRO A 173 -6.09 -9.23 -6.70
CA PRO A 173 -6.31 -7.97 -7.40
C PRO A 173 -5.00 -7.16 -7.40
N ASP A 174 -4.49 -6.92 -8.60
CA ASP A 174 -3.35 -6.06 -8.98
C ASP A 174 -3.47 -4.59 -8.48
N PHE A 175 -4.51 -4.28 -7.73
CA PHE A 175 -4.91 -2.92 -7.37
C PHE A 175 -4.05 -2.28 -6.27
N GLU A 176 -3.69 -3.02 -5.22
CA GLU A 176 -2.91 -2.45 -4.12
C GLU A 176 -1.45 -2.23 -4.51
N PHE A 177 -0.92 -3.09 -5.39
CA PHE A 177 0.36 -2.92 -6.05
C PHE A 177 0.36 -1.68 -6.95
N ARG A 178 -0.68 -1.47 -7.77
CA ARG A 178 -0.86 -0.23 -8.54
C ARG A 178 -0.90 1.01 -7.64
N VAL A 179 -1.65 0.98 -6.53
CA VAL A 179 -1.71 2.10 -5.57
C VAL A 179 -0.35 2.36 -4.91
N ARG A 180 0.43 1.34 -4.58
CA ARG A 180 1.78 1.50 -4.00
C ARG A 180 2.81 1.99 -5.02
N ALA A 181 2.75 1.51 -6.26
CA ALA A 181 3.58 2.00 -7.38
C ALA A 181 3.32 3.49 -7.65
N VAL A 182 2.05 3.90 -7.62
CA VAL A 182 1.60 5.30 -7.70
C VAL A 182 2.19 6.15 -6.57
N MET A 183 2.17 5.66 -5.34
CA MET A 183 2.74 6.37 -4.19
C MET A 183 4.28 6.45 -4.25
N ALA A 184 4.94 5.43 -4.82
CA ALA A 184 6.38 5.41 -5.05
C ALA A 184 6.81 6.41 -6.16
N GLN A 185 6.08 6.45 -7.27
CA GLN A 185 6.28 7.44 -8.34
C GLN A 185 6.05 8.87 -7.85
N ARG A 186 5.02 9.10 -7.01
CA ARG A 186 4.78 10.38 -6.33
C ARG A 186 5.96 10.77 -5.43
N ARG A 187 6.53 9.82 -4.69
CA ARG A 187 7.69 10.06 -3.82
C ARG A 187 8.94 10.45 -4.64
N ALA A 188 9.18 9.82 -5.78
CA ALA A 188 10.27 10.14 -6.70
C ALA A 188 10.11 11.51 -7.38
N HIS A 189 8.88 11.89 -7.72
CA HIS A 189 8.57 13.20 -8.30
C HIS A 189 8.79 14.35 -7.29
N LEU A 190 8.37 14.17 -6.04
CA LEU A 190 8.53 15.16 -4.96
C LEU A 190 10.00 15.38 -4.56
N THR A 191 10.91 14.44 -4.83
CA THR A 191 12.35 14.54 -4.51
C THR A 191 13.22 15.13 -5.63
N ARG A 192 12.63 15.56 -6.77
CA ARG A 192 13.33 16.18 -7.93
C ARG A 192 14.55 15.39 -8.42
N ALA A 193 14.43 14.08 -8.53
CA ALA A 193 15.29 13.28 -9.40
C ALA A 193 14.44 12.86 -10.61
N ALA A 194 14.37 13.72 -11.62
CA ALA A 194 13.85 13.33 -12.92
C ALA A 194 14.85 12.36 -13.57
N ALA A 195 14.77 11.09 -13.21
CA ALA A 195 15.07 10.02 -14.16
C ALA A 195 13.86 9.95 -15.09
N GLU A 196 14.12 10.03 -16.39
CA GLU A 196 13.13 9.81 -17.44
C GLU A 196 12.34 8.54 -17.11
N SER A 197 11.03 8.69 -16.98
CA SER A 197 10.12 7.55 -16.81
C SER A 197 10.32 6.66 -18.04
N PRO A 198 10.67 5.36 -17.88
CA PRO A 198 10.77 4.47 -19.02
C PRO A 198 9.41 4.43 -19.71
N ALA A 199 9.41 4.55 -21.04
CA ALA A 199 8.20 4.50 -21.84
C ALA A 199 7.44 3.19 -21.57
N GLY A 200 6.37 3.31 -20.78
CA GLY A 200 5.45 2.26 -20.35
C GLY A 200 4.25 2.94 -19.68
N MET A 201 3.04 2.47 -19.97
CA MET A 201 1.76 3.09 -19.54
C MET A 201 1.79 3.43 -18.05
N ALA A 202 1.57 4.71 -17.74
CA ALA A 202 1.50 5.18 -16.36
C ALA A 202 0.16 4.75 -15.74
N ASP A 203 0.17 4.27 -14.49
CA ASP A 203 -1.07 3.98 -13.75
C ASP A 203 -1.71 5.23 -13.14
N VAL A 204 -0.95 6.35 -13.05
CA VAL A 204 -1.41 7.66 -12.57
C VAL A 204 -0.88 8.81 -13.40
N ALA A 205 -1.74 9.82 -13.59
CA ALA A 205 -1.37 11.08 -14.22
C ALA A 205 -1.08 12.12 -13.15
N VAL A 206 0.06 12.81 -13.26
CA VAL A 206 0.37 14.02 -12.48
C VAL A 206 0.09 15.23 -13.36
N ILE A 207 -0.99 15.94 -13.04
CA ILE A 207 -1.48 17.09 -13.80
C ILE A 207 -1.21 18.37 -13.02
N ALA A 208 -0.42 19.28 -13.60
CA ALA A 208 -0.25 20.61 -13.02
C ALA A 208 -1.59 21.34 -12.94
N ARG A 209 -1.83 22.12 -11.88
CA ARG A 209 -3.11 22.83 -11.66
C ARG A 209 -3.41 23.90 -12.73
N ASP A 210 -2.42 24.27 -13.53
CA ASP A 210 -2.51 25.20 -14.65
C ASP A 210 -2.20 24.52 -16.01
N ALA A 211 -2.27 23.17 -16.07
CA ALA A 211 -2.00 22.41 -17.28
C ALA A 211 -2.94 22.79 -18.43
N ASP A 212 -2.44 22.64 -19.66
CA ASP A 212 -3.28 22.81 -20.85
C ASP A 212 -4.25 21.62 -21.01
N PRO A 213 -5.56 21.84 -21.23
CA PRO A 213 -6.55 20.77 -21.31
C PRO A 213 -6.26 19.70 -22.36
N ARG A 214 -5.59 20.06 -23.47
CA ARG A 214 -5.18 19.07 -24.48
C ARG A 214 -4.10 18.15 -23.94
N THR A 215 -3.15 18.70 -23.18
CA THR A 215 -2.12 17.93 -22.49
C THR A 215 -2.73 17.01 -21.44
N VAL A 216 -3.73 17.50 -20.70
CA VAL A 216 -4.47 16.69 -19.71
C VAL A 216 -5.16 15.50 -20.37
N ARG A 217 -5.85 15.74 -21.49
CA ARG A 217 -6.50 14.68 -22.27
C ARG A 217 -5.52 13.60 -22.71
N GLU A 218 -4.38 13.99 -23.28
CA GLU A 218 -3.34 13.04 -23.71
C GLU A 218 -2.79 12.22 -22.53
N GLN A 219 -2.55 12.87 -21.40
CA GLN A 219 -2.06 12.21 -20.18
C GLN A 219 -3.08 11.24 -19.59
N VAL A 220 -4.36 11.63 -19.52
CA VAL A 220 -5.45 10.78 -19.02
C VAL A 220 -5.69 9.57 -19.94
N ILE A 221 -5.60 9.74 -21.26
CA ILE A 221 -5.73 8.63 -22.23
C ILE A 221 -4.54 7.67 -22.16
N SER A 222 -3.36 8.18 -21.83
CA SER A 222 -2.14 7.36 -21.71
C SER A 222 -2.14 6.43 -20.49
N LEU A 223 -3.12 6.58 -19.59
CA LEU A 223 -3.24 5.75 -18.40
C LEU A 223 -3.62 4.32 -18.77
N SER A 224 -2.93 3.35 -18.18
CA SER A 224 -3.31 1.93 -18.24
C SER A 224 -4.71 1.64 -17.73
N SER A 225 -5.16 2.45 -16.76
CA SER A 225 -6.48 2.38 -16.14
C SER A 225 -7.58 3.10 -16.92
N TYR A 226 -7.23 3.74 -18.05
CA TYR A 226 -8.17 4.53 -18.84
C TYR A 226 -9.37 3.67 -19.33
N PRO A 227 -10.62 4.06 -19.03
CA PRO A 227 -11.79 3.37 -19.55
C PRO A 227 -11.92 3.64 -21.05
N SER A 228 -11.58 2.65 -21.89
CA SER A 228 -11.57 2.78 -23.35
C SER A 228 -12.91 3.18 -23.97
N ALA A 229 -14.01 2.98 -23.23
CA ALA A 229 -15.36 3.38 -23.62
C ALA A 229 -15.71 4.84 -23.29
N LEU A 230 -14.83 5.59 -22.61
CA LEU A 230 -15.07 6.98 -22.26
C LEU A 230 -15.04 7.88 -23.49
N PRO A 231 -16.14 8.60 -23.79
CA PRO A 231 -16.24 9.43 -24.98
C PRO A 231 -15.58 10.80 -24.78
N TRP A 232 -15.18 11.44 -25.88
CA TRP A 232 -14.61 12.81 -25.92
C TRP A 232 -15.36 13.73 -26.91
N ASP A 233 -16.53 13.32 -27.36
CA ASP A 233 -17.38 14.06 -28.31
C ASP A 233 -18.00 15.34 -27.71
N TRP A 234 -18.00 15.45 -26.38
CA TRP A 234 -18.51 16.59 -25.61
C TRP A 234 -17.54 17.76 -25.50
N VAL A 235 -16.24 17.56 -25.76
CA VAL A 235 -15.18 18.55 -25.47
C VAL A 235 -15.42 19.88 -26.18
N ALA A 236 -15.84 19.85 -27.45
CA ALA A 236 -16.06 21.08 -28.21
C ALA A 236 -17.22 21.93 -27.65
N ALA A 237 -18.27 21.29 -27.13
CA ALA A 237 -19.37 21.97 -26.47
C ALA A 237 -18.93 22.51 -25.10
N PHE A 238 -18.18 21.72 -24.34
CA PHE A 238 -17.62 22.11 -23.05
C PHE A 238 -16.67 23.32 -23.16
N ASP A 239 -15.78 23.33 -24.15
CA ASP A 239 -14.87 24.44 -24.46
C ASP A 239 -15.63 25.75 -24.69
N THR A 240 -16.78 25.66 -25.36
CA THR A 240 -17.62 26.82 -25.68
C THR A 240 -18.32 27.36 -24.43
N GLU A 241 -18.75 26.47 -23.53
CA GLU A 241 -19.42 26.85 -22.28
C GLU A 241 -18.47 27.46 -21.25
N HIS A 242 -17.21 27.03 -21.22
CA HIS A 242 -16.20 27.46 -20.24
C HIS A 242 -15.16 28.40 -20.85
N THR A 243 -15.47 29.07 -21.98
CA THR A 243 -14.55 29.99 -22.66
C THR A 243 -14.12 31.18 -21.78
N ASP A 244 -14.98 31.62 -20.86
CA ASP A 244 -14.74 32.78 -20.00
C ASP A 244 -14.13 32.40 -18.63
N ASP A 245 -13.94 31.10 -18.35
CA ASP A 245 -13.37 30.63 -17.10
C ASP A 245 -11.86 30.89 -17.04
N ASP A 246 -11.34 31.14 -15.84
CA ASP A 246 -9.89 31.12 -15.64
C ASP A 246 -9.35 29.70 -15.81
N ARG A 247 -8.04 29.58 -16.05
CA ARG A 247 -7.40 28.30 -16.39
C ARG A 247 -7.57 27.22 -15.30
N VAL A 248 -7.65 27.63 -14.04
CA VAL A 248 -7.79 26.71 -12.90
C VAL A 248 -9.25 26.26 -12.77
N GLY A 249 -10.20 27.19 -12.90
CA GLY A 249 -11.63 26.92 -12.91
C GLY A 249 -12.03 26.02 -14.08
N TYR A 250 -11.56 26.34 -15.28
CA TYR A 250 -11.74 25.49 -16.47
C TYR A 250 -11.22 24.07 -16.21
N LEU A 251 -9.96 23.94 -15.74
CA LEU A 251 -9.36 22.62 -15.53
C LEU A 251 -10.12 21.82 -14.47
N GLN A 252 -10.60 22.48 -13.43
CA GLN A 252 -11.41 21.83 -12.41
C GLN A 252 -12.71 21.29 -13.02
N ALA A 253 -13.49 22.14 -13.70
CA ALA A 253 -14.73 21.73 -14.34
C ALA A 253 -14.50 20.61 -15.38
N PHE A 254 -13.38 20.67 -16.11
CA PHE A 254 -13.01 19.67 -17.10
C PHE A 254 -12.75 18.29 -16.48
N LEU A 255 -12.05 18.25 -15.35
CA LEU A 255 -11.81 17.02 -14.60
C LEU A 255 -13.09 16.47 -13.95
N GLU A 256 -13.98 17.33 -13.45
CA GLU A 256 -15.29 16.93 -12.93
C GLU A 256 -16.18 16.30 -14.01
N GLU A 257 -16.18 16.86 -15.22
CA GLU A 257 -16.93 16.33 -16.37
C GLU A 257 -16.37 14.97 -16.83
N ILE A 258 -15.05 14.80 -16.84
CA ILE A 258 -14.40 13.50 -17.09
C ILE A 258 -14.83 12.48 -16.02
N GLY A 259 -14.80 12.89 -14.76
CA GLY A 259 -15.16 12.04 -13.63
C GLY A 259 -16.62 11.62 -13.63
N GLU A 260 -17.53 12.52 -13.98
CA GLU A 260 -18.96 12.21 -14.09
C GLU A 260 -19.25 11.23 -15.22
N ARG A 261 -18.58 11.38 -16.37
CA ARG A 261 -18.71 10.45 -17.50
C ARG A 261 -18.08 9.09 -17.20
N ALA A 262 -16.96 9.05 -16.50
CA ALA A 262 -16.36 7.81 -16.03
C ALA A 262 -17.30 7.08 -15.06
N PHE A 263 -17.98 7.83 -14.18
CA PHE A 263 -18.96 7.29 -13.24
C PHE A 263 -20.15 6.63 -13.95
N GLY A 264 -20.64 7.24 -15.03
CA GLY A 264 -21.65 6.65 -15.90
C GLY A 264 -21.25 5.30 -16.52
N LEU A 265 -19.95 5.00 -16.58
CA LEU A 265 -19.39 3.73 -17.04
C LEU A 265 -19.02 2.77 -15.90
N GLY A 266 -19.41 3.07 -14.67
CA GLY A 266 -19.07 2.27 -13.49
C GLY A 266 -17.62 2.40 -13.04
N THR A 267 -16.94 3.48 -13.42
CA THR A 267 -15.53 3.78 -13.04
C THR A 267 -15.48 5.10 -12.26
N VAL A 268 -14.56 5.23 -11.31
CA VAL A 268 -14.35 6.44 -10.50
C VAL A 268 -13.03 7.08 -10.90
N LEU A 269 -13.06 8.39 -11.20
CA LEU A 269 -11.84 9.19 -11.28
C LEU A 269 -11.46 9.61 -9.84
N ALA A 270 -10.36 9.08 -9.34
CA ALA A 270 -9.83 9.39 -8.02
C ALA A 270 -8.75 10.47 -8.10
N ALA A 271 -8.84 11.50 -7.26
CA ALA A 271 -7.79 12.48 -7.03
C ALA A 271 -7.14 12.24 -5.68
N LEU A 272 -5.82 12.00 -5.68
CA LEU A 272 -5.01 11.92 -4.47
C LEU A 272 -4.56 13.34 -4.10
N ASP A 273 -4.84 13.78 -2.87
CA ASP A 273 -4.58 15.16 -2.44
C ASP A 273 -3.06 15.49 -2.55
N SER A 274 -2.76 16.67 -3.05
CA SER A 274 -1.42 17.19 -3.27
C SER A 274 -1.53 18.71 -3.37
N GLU A 275 -0.67 19.41 -2.63
CA GLU A 275 -0.72 20.88 -2.54
C GLU A 275 -0.36 21.57 -3.86
N ARG A 276 0.24 20.85 -4.83
CA ARG A 276 0.80 21.45 -6.05
C ARG A 276 0.14 20.97 -7.33
N ASP A 277 -0.12 19.68 -7.44
CA ASP A 277 -0.58 19.03 -8.69
C ASP A 277 -1.76 18.09 -8.40
N TYR A 278 -2.57 17.77 -9.40
CA TYR A 278 -3.57 16.71 -9.32
C TYR A 278 -2.92 15.36 -9.65
N CYS A 279 -2.95 14.42 -8.71
CA CYS A 279 -2.58 13.03 -8.93
C CYS A 279 -3.85 12.23 -9.24
N LEU A 280 -4.06 11.82 -10.49
CA LEU A 280 -5.31 11.24 -10.97
C LEU A 280 -5.15 9.76 -11.36
N ALA A 281 -6.13 8.93 -10.96
CA ALA A 281 -6.24 7.52 -11.32
C ALA A 281 -7.69 7.15 -11.67
N PHE A 282 -7.90 6.23 -12.61
CA PHE A 282 -9.19 5.55 -12.76
C PHE A 282 -9.23 4.27 -11.93
N VAL A 283 -10.29 4.12 -11.15
CA VAL A 283 -10.49 2.99 -10.23
C VAL A 283 -11.96 2.54 -10.26
N THR A 284 -12.30 1.34 -9.81
CA THR A 284 -13.71 0.94 -9.63
C THR A 284 -14.29 1.52 -8.32
N PRO A 285 -15.62 1.51 -8.11
CA PRO A 285 -16.22 1.98 -6.85
C PRO A 285 -15.69 1.25 -5.61
N ALA A 286 -15.53 -0.07 -5.68
CA ALA A 286 -14.98 -0.86 -4.57
C ALA A 286 -13.50 -0.51 -4.30
N GLN A 287 -12.73 -0.28 -5.36
CA GLN A 287 -11.34 0.17 -5.29
C GLN A 287 -11.21 1.57 -4.66
N PHE A 288 -12.14 2.47 -4.98
CA PHE A 288 -12.21 3.81 -4.37
C PHE A 288 -12.50 3.75 -2.86
N GLU A 289 -13.45 2.91 -2.43
CA GLU A 289 -13.75 2.72 -1.00
C GLU A 289 -12.54 2.21 -0.23
N GLN A 290 -11.81 1.24 -0.79
CA GLN A 290 -10.57 0.72 -0.21
C GLN A 290 -9.46 1.77 -0.14
N LEU A 291 -9.27 2.56 -1.21
CA LEU A 291 -8.31 3.66 -1.25
C LEU A 291 -8.64 4.74 -0.19
N SER A 292 -9.93 5.05 -0.03
CA SER A 292 -10.43 5.98 0.98
C SER A 292 -10.17 5.49 2.40
N GLN A 293 -10.40 4.21 2.67
CA GLN A 293 -10.08 3.57 3.95
C GLN A 293 -8.58 3.55 4.25
N LEU A 294 -7.74 3.22 3.26
CA LEU A 294 -6.27 3.18 3.40
C LEU A 294 -5.67 4.56 3.71
N LEU A 295 -6.26 5.61 3.17
CA LEU A 295 -5.82 6.99 3.40
C LEU A 295 -6.57 7.66 4.57
N THR A 296 -7.46 6.93 5.25
CA THR A 296 -8.14 7.40 6.46
C THR A 296 -7.12 7.51 7.60
N GLY A 297 -6.69 8.73 7.92
CA GLY A 297 -5.72 9.01 8.98
C GLY A 297 -4.39 9.59 8.47
N HIS A 298 -4.13 9.54 7.17
CA HIS A 298 -2.97 10.18 6.55
C HIS A 298 -3.43 11.42 5.75
N ARG A 299 -2.71 12.53 5.92
CA ARG A 299 -2.78 13.62 4.94
C ARG A 299 -1.69 13.39 3.92
N PRO A 300 -2.00 13.41 2.62
CA PRO A 300 -3.27 13.78 1.98
C PRO A 300 -4.29 12.62 1.86
N GLY A 301 -5.59 12.94 1.83
CA GLY A 301 -6.67 11.97 1.60
C GLY A 301 -6.94 11.71 0.10
N VAL A 302 -7.93 10.88 -0.22
CA VAL A 302 -8.41 10.69 -1.60
C VAL A 302 -9.83 11.19 -1.77
N GLU A 303 -10.10 11.80 -2.92
CA GLU A 303 -11.38 12.38 -3.28
C GLU A 303 -11.88 11.80 -4.61
N SER A 304 -13.21 11.65 -4.72
CA SER A 304 -13.86 11.32 -5.98
C SER A 304 -14.04 12.61 -6.77
N VAL A 305 -13.47 12.66 -7.97
CA VAL A 305 -13.61 13.82 -8.86
C VAL A 305 -14.93 13.69 -9.58
N ARG A 306 -15.94 14.46 -9.16
CA ARG A 306 -17.28 14.51 -9.76
C ARG A 306 -17.92 15.88 -9.50
N LEU A 307 -18.88 16.23 -10.35
CA LEU A 307 -19.65 17.47 -10.23
C LEU A 307 -20.22 17.63 -8.82
N GLY A 308 -19.78 18.67 -8.11
CA GLY A 308 -20.26 19.03 -6.77
C GLY A 308 -19.86 18.09 -5.61
N LEU A 309 -19.08 17.04 -5.87
CA LEU A 309 -18.54 16.12 -4.86
C LEU A 309 -17.01 16.25 -4.68
N TRP A 310 -16.37 16.99 -5.59
CA TRP A 310 -14.96 17.35 -5.49
C TRP A 310 -14.83 18.71 -4.81
N THR A 311 -14.32 18.75 -3.57
CA THR A 311 -14.03 20.00 -2.86
C THR A 311 -12.54 20.31 -2.93
N PRO A 312 -12.09 21.28 -3.74
CA PRO A 312 -10.71 21.72 -3.69
C PRO A 312 -10.46 22.31 -2.30
N ARG A 313 -9.52 21.75 -1.53
CA ARG A 313 -9.03 22.42 -0.33
C ARG A 313 -8.50 23.81 -0.72
N MET A 314 -9.00 24.80 0.01
CA MET A 314 -8.87 26.24 -0.22
C MET A 314 -7.48 26.69 -0.70
N HIS A 315 -7.47 27.66 -1.61
CA HIS A 315 -6.29 28.37 -2.07
C HIS A 315 -5.48 28.91 -0.86
N PRO A 316 -4.13 28.89 -0.88
CA PRO A 316 -3.32 29.42 0.23
C PRO A 316 -3.67 30.86 0.61
N GLU A 317 -4.04 31.68 -0.37
CA GLU A 317 -4.49 33.06 -0.15
C GLU A 317 -5.88 33.15 0.50
N GLN A 318 -6.79 32.22 0.19
CA GLN A 318 -8.09 32.11 0.85
C GLN A 318 -7.93 31.64 2.30
N SER A 319 -6.98 30.73 2.57
CA SER A 319 -6.62 30.30 3.93
C SER A 319 -5.97 31.43 4.75
N ALA A 320 -5.19 32.30 4.11
CA ALA A 320 -4.63 33.50 4.73
C ALA A 320 -5.72 34.55 4.99
N ALA A 321 -6.65 34.75 4.05
CA ALA A 321 -7.80 35.65 4.20
C ALA A 321 -8.78 35.16 5.28
N LEU A 322 -9.03 33.86 5.38
CA LEU A 322 -9.88 33.27 6.42
C LEU A 322 -9.23 33.37 7.80
N ARG A 323 -7.90 33.18 7.89
CA ARG A 323 -7.14 33.42 9.12
C ARG A 323 -7.14 34.89 9.51
N ALA A 324 -6.89 35.81 8.57
CA ALA A 324 -6.94 37.25 8.81
C ALA A 324 -8.35 37.70 9.23
N TRP A 325 -9.40 37.18 8.58
CA TRP A 325 -10.80 37.43 8.95
C TRP A 325 -11.13 36.86 10.34
N ALA A 326 -10.70 35.63 10.64
CA ALA A 326 -10.92 35.02 11.95
C ALA A 326 -10.22 35.83 13.04
N THR A 327 -8.95 36.22 12.85
CA THR A 327 -8.18 37.08 13.77
C THR A 327 -8.84 38.45 13.96
N ALA A 328 -9.36 39.06 12.89
CA ALA A 328 -10.05 40.35 12.95
C ALA A 328 -11.45 40.29 13.60
N ASN A 329 -12.06 39.10 13.70
CA ASN A 329 -13.43 38.92 14.22
C ASN A 329 -13.50 38.07 15.50
N VAL A 330 -12.37 37.65 16.09
CA VAL A 330 -12.34 36.90 17.38
C VAL A 330 -13.13 37.61 18.48
N SER A 331 -13.02 38.94 18.58
CA SER A 331 -13.73 39.76 19.57
C SER A 331 -15.24 39.87 19.31
N LYS A 332 -15.73 39.52 18.12
CA LYS A 332 -17.18 39.42 17.82
C LYS A 332 -17.77 38.06 18.18
N PHE A 333 -16.95 37.01 18.30
CA PHE A 333 -17.38 35.69 18.77
C PHE A 333 -17.32 35.53 20.30
N THR A 334 -16.81 36.53 21.04
CA THR A 334 -16.87 36.56 22.51
C THR A 334 -18.15 37.22 23.05
N VAL A 335 -19.28 37.11 22.32
CA VAL A 335 -20.62 37.48 22.81
C VAL A 335 -21.59 36.32 22.51
N ALA A 336 -21.26 35.13 23.02
CA ALA A 336 -22.19 34.00 23.11
C ALA A 336 -21.84 33.05 24.26
N ARG A 337 -21.23 33.57 25.34
CA ARG A 337 -21.15 32.87 26.64
C ARG A 337 -21.49 33.83 27.78
N GLY A 338 -22.79 33.98 27.98
CA GLY A 338 -23.43 34.56 29.15
C GLY A 338 -24.93 34.45 28.89
N VAL A 339 -25.66 33.55 29.55
CA VAL A 339 -26.42 33.76 30.80
C VAL A 339 -27.20 32.43 30.98
N SER A 340 -27.46 31.83 32.16
CA SER A 340 -27.14 32.14 33.55
C SER A 340 -27.52 30.95 34.43
N ALA A 341 -26.87 30.93 35.60
CA ALA A 341 -27.32 30.28 36.82
C ALA A 341 -28.79 30.59 37.21
N ALA A 342 -29.41 29.62 37.88
CA ALA A 342 -30.43 29.77 38.91
C ALA A 342 -30.17 28.64 39.94
N ARG A 343 -29.46 28.88 41.05
CA ARG A 343 -29.88 29.44 42.36
C ARG A 343 -30.83 28.54 43.16
N ILE A 344 -30.25 27.78 44.10
CA ILE A 344 -30.81 27.43 45.43
C ILE A 344 -29.61 27.54 46.38
N GLU A 345 -29.40 28.70 46.98
CA GLU A 345 -29.73 29.04 48.38
C GLU A 345 -28.79 28.45 49.44
N SER A 346 -28.40 29.36 50.31
CA SER A 346 -27.34 29.35 51.30
C SER A 346 -27.73 28.76 52.65
N ARG A 347 -26.82 28.02 53.29
CA ARG A 347 -26.40 28.16 54.70
C ARG A 347 -25.20 27.22 54.95
N ASP A 348 -24.00 27.75 55.18
CA ASP A 348 -23.42 27.96 56.53
C ASP A 348 -23.44 26.64 57.34
N THR A 349 -22.35 25.94 57.67
CA THR A 349 -21.11 26.34 58.35
C THR A 349 -20.22 25.08 58.55
N ARG A 350 -18.90 25.32 58.76
CA ARG A 350 -17.96 24.56 59.63
C ARG A 350 -17.42 23.18 59.19
N GLU A 351 -16.08 23.07 59.10
CA GLU A 351 -15.19 22.22 59.95
C GLU A 351 -15.43 20.72 59.69
N GLU A 352 -14.48 19.87 59.29
CA GLU A 352 -13.12 19.63 59.80
C GLU A 352 -12.49 18.47 58.97
N ALA A 353 -11.15 18.46 58.90
CA ALA A 353 -10.25 17.29 58.91
C ALA A 353 -10.32 16.16 57.82
N GLU A 354 -9.22 16.01 57.08
CA GLU A 354 -8.61 14.73 56.68
C GLU A 354 -8.31 13.83 57.91
N PRO A 355 -7.84 12.56 57.79
CA PRO A 355 -7.92 11.54 56.72
C PRO A 355 -8.31 10.16 57.30
N GLU A 356 -8.42 9.10 56.47
CA GLU A 356 -7.85 7.76 56.75
C GLU A 356 -8.32 6.69 55.74
N SER A 357 -7.34 6.08 55.06
CA SER A 357 -7.11 4.63 55.01
C SER A 357 -8.29 3.69 55.34
N LEU A 358 -8.59 2.74 54.43
CA LEU A 358 -8.48 1.30 54.70
C LEU A 358 -8.89 0.44 53.48
N ALA A 359 -8.06 -0.57 53.25
CA ALA A 359 -8.29 -1.88 52.59
C ALA A 359 -8.47 -1.94 51.07
#